data_AF-A0A962NG82-F1
#
_entry.id   AF-A0A962NG82-F1
#
_cell.length_a   1.000
_cell.length_b   1.000
_cell.length_c   1.000
_cell.angle_alpha   90.00
_cell.angle_beta   90.00
_cell.angle_gamma   90.00
#
_symmetry.space_group_name_H-M   'P 1'
#
loop_
_entity.id
_entity.type
_entity.pdbx_description
1 polymer ?
#
loop_
_entity_poly.entity_id
_entity_poly.type
_entity_poly.pdbx_seq_one_letter_code
_entity_poly.pdbx_strand_id
1 'polypeptide(L)'
;MPHSLRCVCRPMARIVVRILHQEVAEDSAAVWSWRIIETVWMECQPMGSAALKSLMDKAMALGENERAELAHELLISLDGPVDITAPEAWAAEIQRRVEEIDTGSVQLVDAEDVVRRIQKRISDLQ
;
A
#
# COMPACT_ATOMS: atom_id res chain seq x y z
N MET A 1 -23.20 -8.79 -19.14
CA MET A 1 -23.14 -7.40 -18.61
C MET A 1 -24.44 -6.69 -18.97
N PRO A 2 -24.93 -5.69 -18.20
CA PRO A 2 -24.28 -5.00 -17.07
C PRO A 2 -25.09 -5.06 -15.74
N HIS A 3 -24.43 -5.19 -14.58
CA HIS A 3 -23.97 -4.15 -13.61
C HIS A 3 -24.97 -3.86 -12.48
N SER A 4 -24.50 -3.92 -11.23
CA SER A 4 -24.76 -2.94 -10.15
C SER A 4 -24.36 -3.53 -8.79
N LEU A 5 -23.07 -3.41 -8.42
CA LEU A 5 -22.64 -3.48 -7.03
C LEU A 5 -23.10 -2.17 -6.36
N ARG A 6 -24.17 -2.22 -5.58
CA ARG A 6 -24.53 -1.13 -4.66
C ARG A 6 -23.97 -1.47 -3.28
N CYS A 7 -22.98 -0.72 -2.83
CA CYS A 7 -22.79 -0.50 -1.39
C CYS A 7 -23.98 0.33 -0.90
N VAL A 8 -24.71 -0.17 0.09
CA VAL A 8 -25.74 0.60 0.78
C VAL A 8 -25.11 1.22 2.02
N CYS A 9 -24.61 2.45 1.90
CA CYS A 9 -24.41 3.30 3.06
C CYS A 9 -25.79 3.70 3.58
N ARG A 10 -26.22 3.18 4.73
CA ARG A 10 -27.49 3.56 5.34
C ARG A 10 -27.23 4.42 6.58
N PRO A 11 -27.21 5.76 6.47
CA PRO A 11 -27.35 6.60 7.64
C PRO A 11 -28.81 6.54 8.08
N MET A 12 -29.10 6.13 9.31
CA MET A 12 -30.45 6.22 9.86
C MET A 12 -30.70 7.63 10.42
N ALA A 13 -31.35 8.47 9.58
CA ALA A 13 -32.34 9.53 9.88
C ALA A 13 -31.97 10.71 10.81
N ARG A 14 -32.36 11.98 10.63
CA ARG A 14 -33.07 12.78 9.60
C ARG A 14 -32.92 14.28 9.98
N ILE A 15 -32.60 15.13 8.99
CA ILE A 15 -33.12 16.49 8.72
C ILE A 15 -33.37 17.47 9.90
N VAL A 16 -32.57 18.54 10.00
CA VAL A 16 -33.04 19.94 9.87
C VAL A 16 -32.00 20.75 9.09
N VAL A 17 -32.45 21.31 7.97
CA VAL A 17 -31.74 22.34 7.19
C VAL A 17 -31.97 23.69 7.86
N ARG A 18 -30.91 24.41 8.24
CA ARG A 18 -30.92 25.88 8.17
C ARG A 18 -29.51 26.45 8.05
N ILE A 19 -29.29 27.12 6.93
CA ILE A 19 -28.09 27.83 6.50
C ILE A 19 -27.89 29.06 7.40
N LEU A 20 -26.71 29.17 8.01
CA LEU A 20 -26.05 30.45 8.28
C LEU A 20 -24.64 30.36 7.72
N HIS A 21 -24.28 31.40 7.00
CA HIS A 21 -23.01 31.56 6.30
C HIS A 21 -21.86 31.63 7.31
N GLN A 22 -20.83 30.82 7.05
CA GLN A 22 -19.42 31.12 7.28
C GLN A 22 -18.88 31.00 8.72
N GLU A 23 -18.38 29.80 9.03
CA GLU A 23 -17.10 29.64 9.74
C GLU A 23 -16.28 28.56 9.01
N VAL A 24 -14.98 28.84 8.90
CA VAL A 24 -13.99 28.13 8.10
C VAL A 24 -13.82 26.70 8.64
N ALA A 25 -14.17 25.68 7.86
CA ALA A 25 -13.78 24.30 8.17
C ALA A 25 -12.41 24.05 7.51
N GLU A 26 -11.39 23.97 8.37
CA GLU A 26 -9.98 23.78 8.08
C GLU A 26 -9.73 22.53 7.21
N ASP A 27 -9.21 22.79 6.01
CA ASP A 27 -8.63 21.76 5.17
C ASP A 27 -7.28 21.35 5.76
N SER A 28 -7.16 20.04 6.03
CA SER A 28 -5.91 19.29 6.11
C SER A 28 -4.83 19.79 7.08
N ALA A 29 -4.89 19.34 8.33
CA ALA A 29 -3.83 18.50 8.91
C ALA A 29 -4.17 18.06 10.35
N ALA A 30 -4.05 16.75 10.57
CA ALA A 30 -3.59 16.10 11.80
C ALA A 30 -3.65 16.86 13.14
N VAL A 31 -4.50 16.41 14.06
CA VAL A 31 -4.14 16.29 15.48
C VAL A 31 -4.80 15.04 16.08
N TRP A 32 -4.23 13.88 15.76
CA TRP A 32 -4.63 12.60 16.37
C TRP A 32 -4.03 12.51 17.79
N SER A 33 -4.66 13.21 18.74
CA SER A 33 -4.30 13.15 20.16
C SER A 33 -5.09 12.03 20.85
N TRP A 34 -4.37 11.04 21.39
CA TRP A 34 -4.89 9.93 22.18
C TRP A 34 -5.45 10.40 23.54
N ARG A 35 -6.65 11.01 23.56
CA ARG A 35 -7.28 11.42 24.83
C ARG A 35 -8.81 11.63 24.86
N ILE A 36 -9.61 10.88 24.10
CA ILE A 36 -11.06 10.80 24.39
C ILE A 36 -11.54 9.35 24.25
N ILE A 37 -11.72 8.72 25.41
CA ILE A 37 -12.44 7.46 25.61
C ILE A 37 -13.94 7.77 25.69
N GLU A 38 -14.74 6.79 25.27
CA GLU A 38 -16.20 6.62 25.44
C GLU A 38 -17.13 7.28 24.40
N THR A 39 -17.71 6.43 23.55
CA THR A 39 -18.99 6.57 22.81
C THR A 39 -19.03 6.86 21.31
N VAL A 40 -17.96 6.59 20.54
CA VAL A 40 -18.10 6.15 19.13
C VAL A 40 -17.01 5.13 18.82
N TRP A 41 -17.36 3.85 18.76
CA TRP A 41 -16.49 2.83 18.18
C TRP A 41 -16.57 2.94 16.66
N MET A 42 -15.48 3.36 16.04
CA MET A 42 -15.25 3.17 14.60
C MET A 42 -14.68 1.76 14.45
N GLU A 43 -15.54 0.76 14.20
CA GLU A 43 -15.06 -0.57 13.85
C GLU A 43 -14.33 -0.49 12.49
N CYS A 44 -13.02 -0.66 12.50
CA CYS A 44 -12.33 -1.18 11.33
C CYS A 44 -12.91 -2.57 11.07
N GLN A 45 -13.73 -2.71 10.02
CA GLN A 45 -14.27 -4.00 9.60
C GLN A 45 -13.11 -5.00 9.39
N PRO A 46 -13.30 -6.30 9.67
CA PRO A 46 -12.24 -7.29 9.53
C PRO A 46 -11.77 -7.36 8.08
N MET A 47 -10.46 -7.28 7.89
CA MET A 47 -9.82 -7.47 6.59
C MET A 47 -10.06 -8.92 6.13
N GLY A 48 -10.92 -9.09 5.14
CA GLY A 48 -11.13 -10.36 4.44
C GLY A 48 -12.57 -10.86 4.50
N SER A 49 -13.09 -11.25 3.33
CA SER A 49 -14.37 -11.95 3.24
C SER A 49 -14.29 -13.30 3.97
N ALA A 50 -15.45 -13.86 4.38
CA ALA A 50 -15.50 -15.22 4.94
C ALA A 50 -14.86 -16.26 4.00
N ALA A 51 -14.96 -16.03 2.69
CA ALA A 51 -14.29 -16.85 1.68
C ALA A 51 -12.75 -16.73 1.74
N LEU A 52 -12.21 -15.51 1.92
CA LEU A 52 -10.77 -15.30 2.06
C LEU A 52 -10.23 -16.02 3.30
N LYS A 53 -10.93 -15.93 4.43
CA LYS A 53 -10.54 -16.64 5.65
C LYS A 53 -10.50 -18.15 5.45
N SER A 54 -11.53 -18.72 4.81
CA SER A 54 -11.56 -20.15 4.51
C SER A 54 -10.44 -20.59 3.56
N LEU A 55 -10.09 -19.77 2.57
CA LEU A 55 -8.96 -20.05 1.66
C LEU A 55 -7.62 -19.97 2.40
N MET A 56 -7.45 -19.02 3.31
CA MET A 56 -6.26 -18.92 4.15
C MET A 56 -6.10 -20.17 5.02
N ASP A 57 -7.16 -20.63 5.68
CA ASP A 57 -7.11 -21.85 6.51
C ASP A 57 -6.69 -23.08 5.68
N LYS A 58 -7.19 -23.19 4.45
CA LYS A 58 -6.80 -24.26 3.51
C LYS A 58 -5.36 -24.14 3.05
N ALA A 59 -4.91 -22.93 2.70
CA ALA A 59 -3.53 -22.66 2.31
C ALA A 59 -2.56 -22.99 3.43
N MET A 60 -2.91 -22.66 4.68
CA MET A 60 -2.07 -22.96 5.85
C MET A 60 -1.99 -24.47 6.18
N ALA A 61 -2.93 -25.28 5.70
CA ALA A 61 -2.89 -26.74 5.84
C ALA A 61 -1.96 -27.43 4.81
N LEU A 62 -1.52 -26.72 3.77
CA LEU A 62 -0.59 -27.25 2.76
C LEU A 62 0.84 -27.37 3.31
N GLY A 63 1.66 -28.20 2.66
CA GLY A 63 3.10 -28.27 2.91
C GLY A 63 3.82 -26.98 2.52
N GLU A 64 5.03 -26.76 3.05
CA GLU A 64 5.80 -25.53 2.80
C GLU A 64 6.00 -25.24 1.30
N ASN A 65 6.39 -26.24 0.52
CA ASN A 65 6.61 -26.10 -0.92
C ASN A 65 5.32 -25.72 -1.67
N GLU A 66 4.20 -26.35 -1.32
CA GLU A 66 2.90 -26.06 -1.95
C GLU A 66 2.42 -24.65 -1.59
N ARG A 67 2.68 -24.18 -0.36
CA ARG A 67 2.41 -22.78 0.01
C ARG A 67 3.27 -21.80 -0.76
N ALA A 68 4.56 -22.12 -0.98
CA ALA A 68 5.46 -21.28 -1.76
C ALA A 68 5.02 -21.19 -3.23
N GLU A 69 4.62 -22.31 -3.83
CA GLU A 69 4.05 -22.36 -5.18
C GLU A 69 2.75 -21.56 -5.27
N LEU A 70 1.81 -21.74 -4.34
CA LEU A 70 0.58 -20.95 -4.30
C LEU A 70 0.86 -19.45 -4.13
N ALA A 71 1.81 -19.07 -3.28
CA ALA A 71 2.19 -17.67 -3.10
C ALA A 71 2.79 -17.08 -4.40
N HIS A 72 3.61 -17.84 -5.11
CA HIS A 72 4.18 -17.44 -6.40
C HIS A 72 3.10 -17.19 -7.45
N GLU A 73 2.17 -18.14 -7.63
CA GLU A 73 1.06 -18.00 -8.59
C GLU A 73 0.14 -16.83 -8.24
N LEU A 74 -0.13 -16.62 -6.94
CA LEU A 74 -0.89 -15.45 -6.49
C LEU A 74 -0.15 -14.15 -6.80
N LEU A 75 1.16 -14.08 -6.57
CA LEU A 75 1.96 -12.90 -6.92
C LEU A 75 1.92 -12.61 -8.42
N ILE A 76 2.12 -13.63 -9.27
CA ILE A 76 2.00 -13.48 -10.73
C ILE A 76 0.60 -12.98 -11.12
N SER A 77 -0.45 -13.46 -10.46
CA SER A 77 -1.82 -13.02 -10.75
C SER A 77 -2.08 -11.55 -10.42
N LEU A 78 -1.25 -10.93 -9.56
CA LEU A 78 -1.31 -9.52 -9.22
C LEU A 78 -0.55 -8.64 -10.23
N ASP A 79 0.31 -9.24 -11.05
CA ASP A 79 1.02 -8.48 -12.08
C ASP A 79 0.01 -7.92 -13.09
N GLY A 80 0.13 -6.61 -13.32
CA GLY A 80 -0.66 -5.91 -14.33
C GLY A 80 -0.23 -6.31 -15.75
N PRO A 81 -0.91 -5.77 -16.78
CA PRO A 81 -0.43 -5.91 -18.15
C PRO A 81 1.02 -5.41 -18.25
N VAL A 82 1.83 -6.14 -19.01
CA VAL A 82 3.24 -5.79 -19.24
C VAL A 82 3.32 -4.34 -19.72
N ASP A 83 4.07 -3.52 -19.01
CA ASP A 83 4.42 -2.19 -19.46
C ASP A 83 5.45 -2.29 -20.60
N ILE A 84 4.95 -2.21 -21.82
CA ILE A 84 5.77 -2.29 -23.03
C ILE A 84 6.75 -1.12 -23.18
N THR A 85 6.60 -0.04 -22.40
CA THR A 85 7.48 1.13 -22.42
C THR A 85 8.57 1.08 -21.34
N ALA A 86 8.42 0.17 -20.38
CA ALA A 86 9.40 -0.02 -19.31
C ALA A 86 10.80 -0.31 -19.88
N PRO A 87 11.00 -1.21 -20.86
CA PRO A 87 12.35 -1.51 -21.37
C PRO A 87 13.09 -0.27 -21.88
N GLU A 88 12.44 0.59 -22.66
CA GLU A 88 13.03 1.81 -23.17
C GLU A 88 13.30 2.83 -22.06
N ALA A 89 12.36 2.98 -21.11
CA ALA A 89 12.54 3.88 -19.97
C ALA A 89 13.71 3.45 -19.08
N TRP A 90 13.85 2.15 -18.83
CA TRP A 90 14.98 1.58 -18.09
C TRP A 90 16.31 1.77 -18.85
N ALA A 91 16.33 1.55 -20.16
CA ALA A 91 17.52 1.78 -20.97
C ALA A 91 17.98 3.25 -20.93
N ALA A 92 17.03 4.19 -21.05
CA ALA A 92 17.32 5.62 -20.94
C ALA A 92 17.86 6.00 -19.55
N GLU A 93 17.27 5.45 -18.48
CA GLU A 93 17.72 5.72 -17.11
C GLU A 93 19.11 5.11 -16.83
N ILE A 94 19.40 3.92 -17.32
CA ILE A 94 20.73 3.30 -17.19
C ILE A 94 21.77 4.15 -17.90
N GLN A 95 21.51 4.56 -19.14
CA GLN A 95 22.42 5.42 -19.91
C GLN A 95 22.70 6.73 -19.17
N ARG A 96 21.65 7.39 -18.67
CA ARG A 96 21.76 8.62 -17.89
C ARG A 96 22.65 8.42 -16.65
N ARG A 97 22.45 7.34 -15.88
CA ARG A 97 23.26 7.05 -14.68
C ARG A 97 24.72 6.74 -15.00
N VAL A 98 24.99 6.04 -16.10
CA VAL A 98 26.36 5.78 -16.55
C VAL A 98 27.07 7.09 -16.90
N GLU A 99 26.41 7.96 -17.67
CA GLU A 99 26.97 9.27 -18.01
C GLU A 99 27.23 10.14 -16.78
N GLU A 100 26.34 10.11 -15.79
CA GLU A 100 26.55 10.84 -14.53
C GLU A 100 27.81 10.37 -13.77
N ILE A 101 28.04 9.05 -13.76
CA ILE A 101 29.23 8.45 -13.16
C ILE A 101 30.48 8.84 -13.94
N ASP A 102 30.46 8.66 -15.27
CA ASP A 102 31.61 8.89 -16.15
C ASP A 102 32.04 10.36 -16.16
N THR A 103 31.08 11.28 -16.07
CA THR A 103 31.34 12.73 -16.01
C THR A 103 31.66 13.23 -14.61
N GLY A 104 31.50 12.39 -13.58
CA GLY A 104 31.67 12.79 -12.18
C GLY A 104 30.63 13.80 -11.70
N SER A 105 29.46 13.87 -12.35
CA SER A 105 28.38 14.80 -12.00
C SER A 105 27.63 14.37 -10.73
N VAL A 106 27.85 13.13 -10.27
CA VAL A 106 27.28 12.58 -9.03
C VAL A 106 28.37 12.20 -8.04
N GLN A 107 28.06 12.36 -6.75
CA GLN A 107 28.92 11.87 -5.66
C GLN A 107 28.65 10.39 -5.42
N LEU A 108 29.67 9.56 -5.64
CA LEU A 108 29.58 8.13 -5.38
C LEU A 108 29.75 7.86 -3.89
N VAL A 109 29.04 6.84 -3.42
CA VAL A 109 29.20 6.31 -2.06
C VAL A 109 29.81 4.93 -2.19
N ASP A 110 30.73 4.60 -1.29
CA ASP A 110 31.31 3.27 -1.23
C ASP A 110 30.23 2.18 -1.05
N ALA A 111 30.33 1.11 -1.82
CA ALA A 111 29.33 0.05 -1.83
C ALA A 111 29.23 -0.67 -0.48
N GLU A 112 30.36 -0.88 0.21
CA GLU A 112 30.38 -1.53 1.53
C GLU A 112 29.66 -0.67 2.57
N ASP A 113 29.81 0.65 2.48
CA ASP A 113 29.12 1.58 3.36
C ASP A 113 27.61 1.60 3.12
N VAL A 114 27.16 1.54 1.87
CA VAL A 114 25.73 1.41 1.54
C VAL A 114 25.17 0.11 2.09
N VAL A 115 25.85 -1.03 1.87
CA VAL A 115 25.43 -2.34 2.37
C VAL A 115 25.36 -2.34 3.89
N ARG A 116 26.39 -1.85 4.57
CA ARG A 116 26.44 -1.74 6.04
C ARG A 116 25.27 -0.93 6.59
N ARG A 117 24.95 0.20 5.95
CA ARG A 117 23.82 1.07 6.34
C ARG A 117 22.48 0.38 6.14
N ILE A 118 22.30 -0.35 5.04
CA ILE A 118 21.07 -1.11 4.77
C ILE A 118 20.90 -2.22 5.80
N GLN A 119 21.94 -3.01 6.05
CA GLN A 119 21.91 -4.10 7.03
C GLN A 119 21.58 -3.59 8.43
N LYS A 120 22.22 -2.50 8.86
CA LYS A 120 21.90 -1.85 10.13
C LYS A 120 20.42 -1.47 10.20
N ARG A 121 19.91 -0.80 9.16
CA ARG A 121 18.51 -0.36 9.12
C ARG A 121 17.52 -1.53 9.14
N ILE A 122 17.84 -2.65 8.48
CA ILE A 122 17.01 -3.86 8.51
C ILE A 122 17.04 -4.47 9.92
N SER A 123 18.22 -4.56 10.55
CA SER A 123 18.36 -5.07 11.92
C SER A 123 17.62 -4.21 12.94
N ASP A 124 17.56 -2.89 12.74
CA ASP A 124 16.85 -1.96 13.63
C ASP A 124 15.31 -2.05 13.50
N LEU A 125 14.78 -2.72 12.47
CA LEU A 125 13.34 -2.92 12.23
C LEU A 125 12.79 -4.22 12.85
N GLN A 126 13.64 -5.09 13.38
CA GLN A 126 13.29 -6.40 13.95
C GLN A 126 13.29 -6.35 15.48
#